data_AF-A0A7V3ABC9-F1
#
_entry.id   AF-A0A7V3ABC9-F1
#
_cell.length_a   1.000
_cell.length_b   1.000
_cell.length_c   1.000
_cell.angle_alpha   90.00
_cell.angle_beta   90.00
_cell.angle_gamma   90.00
#
_symmetry.space_group_name_H-M   'P 1'
#
loop_
_entity.id
_entity.type
_entity.pdbx_description
1 polymer ?
#
loop_
_entity_poly.entity_id
_entity_poly.type
_entity_poly.pdbx_seq_one_letter_code
_entity_poly.pdbx_strand_id
1 'polypeptide(L)'
;MISRTEVKELINDLFEEEALVIGGLVAVHRVDDDLVWRLVKNLDVIRGKTLRRIDAREKNGGDADATARPNLKPHPAIEDFLLAIRRA
;
A
#
# COMPACT_ATOMS: atom_id res chain seq x y z
N MET A 1 -17.12 -10.26 9.40
CA MET A 1 -16.86 -9.37 8.25
C MET A 1 -16.21 -8.13 8.80
N ILE A 2 -15.01 -7.77 8.33
CA ILE A 2 -14.41 -6.47 8.65
C ILE A 2 -15.29 -5.37 8.04
N SER A 3 -15.61 -4.35 8.83
CA SER A 3 -16.34 -3.17 8.37
C SER A 3 -15.45 -2.27 7.52
N ARG A 4 -16.04 -1.42 6.70
CA ARG A 4 -15.27 -0.57 5.79
C ARG A 4 -14.43 0.48 6.51
N THR A 5 -14.92 1.02 7.61
CA THR A 5 -14.13 1.94 8.47
C THR A 5 -12.86 1.22 8.93
N GLU A 6 -13.01 -0.01 9.41
CA GLU A 6 -11.89 -0.85 9.82
C GLU A 6 -10.92 -1.18 8.64
N VAL A 7 -11.41 -1.40 7.41
CA VAL A 7 -10.52 -1.57 6.23
C VAL A 7 -9.71 -0.30 5.92
N LYS A 8 -10.33 0.87 6.08
CA LYS A 8 -9.68 2.15 5.78
C LYS A 8 -8.62 2.50 6.81
N GLU A 9 -8.95 2.33 8.08
CA GLU A 9 -8.00 2.48 9.19
C GLU A 9 -6.80 1.56 8.94
N LEU A 10 -7.04 0.26 8.67
CA LEU A 10 -5.98 -0.70 8.33
C LEU A 10 -5.07 -0.26 7.19
N ILE A 11 -5.61 0.36 6.14
CA ILE A 11 -4.82 0.84 5.01
C ILE A 11 -4.02 2.08 5.38
N ASN A 12 -4.58 2.99 6.15
CA ASN A 12 -3.82 4.15 6.62
C ASN A 12 -2.66 3.71 7.50
N ASP A 13 -2.92 2.82 8.44
CA ASP A 13 -1.92 2.26 9.35
C ASP A 13 -0.79 1.58 8.56
N LEU A 14 -1.09 0.79 7.52
CA LEU A 14 -0.06 0.18 6.66
C LEU A 14 0.83 1.21 5.95
N PHE A 15 0.22 2.27 5.40
CA PHE A 15 0.99 3.32 4.72
C PHE A 15 1.81 4.18 5.69
N GLU A 16 1.35 4.35 6.94
CA GLU A 16 2.12 5.00 8.00
C GLU A 16 3.36 4.19 8.34
N GLU A 17 3.22 2.88 8.55
CA GLU A 17 4.34 1.99 8.84
C GLU A 17 5.37 1.95 7.69
N GLU A 18 4.92 1.88 6.44
CA GLU A 18 5.79 1.95 5.27
C GLU A 18 6.57 3.28 5.21
N ALA A 19 5.91 4.39 5.55
CA ALA A 19 6.55 5.71 5.59
C ALA A 19 7.61 5.80 6.71
N LEU A 20 7.35 5.22 7.88
CA LEU A 20 8.31 5.17 8.98
C LEU A 20 9.54 4.32 8.64
N VAL A 21 9.38 3.15 7.98
CA VAL A 21 10.49 2.32 7.48
C VAL A 21 11.38 3.12 6.53
N ILE A 22 10.76 3.81 5.57
CA ILE A 22 11.47 4.66 4.61
C ILE A 22 12.18 5.80 5.32
N GLY A 23 11.52 6.46 6.28
CA GLY A 23 12.10 7.54 7.08
C GLY A 23 13.33 7.08 7.86
N GLY A 24 13.29 5.89 8.45
CA GLY A 24 14.44 5.30 9.14
C GLY A 24 15.63 5.07 8.21
N LEU A 25 15.40 4.52 7.00
CA LEU A 25 16.46 4.32 6.00
C LEU A 25 17.04 5.66 5.53
N VAL A 26 16.21 6.66 5.31
CA VAL A 26 16.63 8.02 4.95
C VAL A 26 17.45 8.67 6.06
N ALA A 27 17.11 8.44 7.34
CA ALA A 27 17.86 9.02 8.44
C ALA A 27 19.29 8.47 8.57
N VAL A 28 19.52 7.22 8.16
CA VAL A 28 20.82 6.54 8.29
C VAL A 28 21.64 6.51 6.99
N HIS A 29 21.04 6.89 5.87
CA HIS A 29 21.69 6.96 4.57
C HIS A 29 21.64 8.38 4.02
N ARG A 30 22.69 8.82 3.32
CA ARG A 30 22.65 10.12 2.63
C ARG A 30 21.73 10.04 1.41
N VAL A 31 20.43 10.21 1.64
CA VAL A 31 19.39 10.30 0.61
C VAL A 31 19.10 11.77 0.33
N ASP A 32 18.89 12.11 -0.94
CA ASP A 32 18.57 13.47 -1.38
C ASP A 32 17.14 13.88 -0.95
N ASP A 33 16.98 15.09 -0.43
CA ASP A 33 15.71 15.56 0.14
C ASP A 33 14.59 15.66 -0.90
N ASP A 34 14.89 16.13 -2.12
CA ASP A 34 13.89 16.22 -3.19
C ASP A 34 13.41 14.83 -3.61
N LEU A 35 14.28 13.82 -3.55
CA LEU A 35 13.92 12.42 -3.77
C LEU A 35 12.95 11.91 -2.69
N VAL A 36 13.23 12.17 -1.42
CA VAL A 36 12.36 11.76 -0.30
C VAL A 36 10.99 12.42 -0.44
N TRP A 37 10.97 13.71 -0.75
CA TRP A 37 9.73 14.46 -0.91
C TRP A 37 8.85 13.90 -2.04
N ARG A 38 9.47 13.59 -3.19
CA ARG A 38 8.77 12.99 -4.33
C ARG A 38 8.25 11.58 -4.00
N LEU A 39 9.02 10.78 -3.27
CA LEU A 39 8.63 9.43 -2.84
C LEU A 39 7.39 9.47 -1.94
N VAL A 40 7.41 10.28 -0.89
CA VAL A 40 6.31 10.39 0.08
C VAL A 40 5.04 10.93 -0.59
N LYS A 41 5.15 11.92 -1.50
CA LYS A 41 4.00 12.41 -2.25
C LYS A 41 3.36 11.34 -3.13
N ASN A 42 4.16 10.50 -3.77
CA ASN A 42 3.62 9.42 -4.60
C ASN A 42 2.92 8.36 -3.75
N LEU A 43 3.45 8.02 -2.57
CA LEU A 43 2.79 7.12 -1.62
C LEU A 43 1.45 7.68 -1.14
N ASP A 44 1.39 8.97 -0.83
CA ASP A 44 0.15 9.66 -0.46
C ASP A 44 -0.94 9.59 -1.56
N VAL A 45 -0.54 9.80 -2.83
CA VAL A 45 -1.44 9.66 -3.99
C VAL A 45 -1.98 8.22 -4.11
N ILE A 46 -1.15 7.20 -3.87
CA ILE A 46 -1.58 5.79 -3.89
C ILE A 46 -2.55 5.52 -2.74
N ARG A 47 -2.22 5.93 -1.51
CA ARG A 47 -3.10 5.83 -0.33
C ARG A 47 -4.49 6.41 -0.62
N GLY A 48 -4.52 7.65 -1.13
CA GLY A 48 -5.77 8.34 -1.46
C GLY A 48 -6.56 7.68 -2.60
N LYS A 49 -5.91 7.04 -3.58
CA LYS A 49 -6.61 6.25 -4.63
C LYS A 49 -7.21 4.97 -4.06
N THR A 50 -6.49 4.28 -3.18
CA THR A 50 -6.95 3.03 -2.55
C THR A 50 -8.18 3.26 -1.69
N LEU A 51 -8.16 4.30 -0.85
CA LEU A 51 -9.32 4.68 -0.01
C LEU A 51 -10.56 5.04 -0.85
N ARG A 52 -10.38 5.79 -1.94
CA ARG A 52 -11.48 6.15 -2.85
C ARG A 52 -12.09 4.95 -3.57
N ARG A 53 -11.30 3.92 -3.91
CA ARG A 53 -11.81 2.68 -4.53
C ARG A 53 -12.69 1.88 -3.57
N ILE A 54 -12.30 1.85 -2.30
CA ILE A 54 -13.10 1.24 -1.23
C ILE A 54 -14.42 2.00 -1.07
N ASP A 55 -14.40 3.31 -1.31
CA ASP A 55 -15.61 4.14 -1.25
C ASP A 55 -16.55 3.98 -2.42
N ALA A 56 -16.02 3.86 -3.63
CA ALA A 56 -16.81 3.64 -4.83
C ALA A 56 -17.56 2.28 -4.80
N ARG A 57 -17.00 1.28 -4.11
CA ARG A 57 -17.59 -0.07 -4.04
C ARG A 57 -18.87 -0.14 -3.20
N GLU A 58 -19.07 0.80 -2.27
CA GLU A 58 -20.30 0.90 -1.45
C GLU A 58 -21.47 1.49 -2.25
N LYS A 59 -21.23 2.54 -3.04
CA LYS A 59 -22.29 3.27 -3.74
C LYS A 59 -23.00 2.46 -4.82
N ASN A 60 -22.37 1.39 -5.30
CA ASN A 60 -22.87 0.58 -6.42
C ASN A 60 -23.60 -0.71 -6.00
N GLY A 61 -23.98 -0.88 -4.72
CA GLY A 61 -25.05 -1.80 -4.32
C GLY A 61 -24.84 -3.31 -4.52
N GLY A 62 -23.60 -3.79 -4.69
CA GLY A 62 -23.27 -5.21 -4.70
C GLY A 62 -23.55 -5.94 -6.03
N ASP A 63 -22.51 -6.59 -6.53
CA ASP A 63 -22.55 -7.64 -7.57
C ASP A 63 -23.10 -7.25 -8.95
N ALA A 64 -22.51 -6.21 -9.53
CA ALA A 64 -22.24 -6.28 -10.96
C ALA A 64 -20.87 -6.95 -11.12
N ASP A 65 -20.84 -8.19 -11.58
CA ASP A 65 -19.67 -8.77 -12.22
C ASP A 65 -19.30 -7.87 -13.40
N ALA A 66 -18.54 -6.80 -13.13
CA ALA A 66 -17.69 -6.13 -14.09
C ALA A 66 -16.39 -6.95 -14.23
N THR A 67 -16.58 -8.25 -14.45
CA THR A 67 -15.86 -9.16 -15.31
C THR A 67 -14.34 -9.10 -15.25
N ALA A 68 -13.86 -9.55 -14.09
CA ALA A 68 -12.57 -10.18 -13.80
C ALA A 68 -11.28 -9.34 -13.77
N ARG A 69 -10.37 -9.50 -12.79
CA ARG A 69 -10.26 -10.26 -11.52
C ARG A 69 -8.93 -9.81 -10.87
N PRO A 70 -8.78 -9.48 -9.56
CA PRO A 70 -7.46 -9.52 -8.95
C PRO A 70 -7.30 -10.73 -8.03
N ASN A 71 -6.42 -11.64 -8.45
CA ASN A 71 -5.77 -12.60 -7.56
C ASN A 71 -4.78 -11.84 -6.69
N LEU A 72 -4.98 -11.86 -5.37
CA LEU A 72 -4.20 -11.13 -4.36
C LEU A 72 -3.28 -12.05 -3.55
N LYS A 73 -2.88 -13.23 -4.06
CA LYS A 73 -1.74 -13.92 -3.42
C LYS A 73 -0.61 -12.89 -3.31
N PRO A 74 -0.05 -12.58 -2.10
CA PRO A 74 1.23 -11.90 -2.09
C PRO A 74 2.05 -12.81 -2.96
N HIS A 75 2.59 -12.20 -4.00
CA HIS A 75 3.13 -13.01 -5.04
C HIS A 75 4.09 -13.98 -4.36
N PRO A 76 4.19 -15.25 -4.79
CA PRO A 76 5.28 -16.10 -4.34
C PRO A 76 6.68 -15.48 -4.51
N ALA A 77 6.76 -14.30 -5.13
CA ALA A 77 7.91 -13.41 -5.22
C ALA A 77 7.97 -12.26 -4.19
N ILE A 78 6.90 -11.85 -3.49
CA ILE A 78 7.05 -11.19 -2.18
C ILE A 78 7.67 -12.21 -1.23
N GLU A 79 7.31 -13.47 -1.42
CA GLU A 79 7.99 -14.62 -0.84
C GLU A 79 9.46 -14.73 -1.29
N ASP A 80 9.77 -14.82 -2.58
CA ASP A 80 11.17 -14.92 -3.00
C ASP A 80 12.00 -13.65 -2.74
N PHE A 81 11.41 -12.45 -2.78
CA PHE A 81 12.05 -11.19 -2.40
C PHE A 81 12.50 -11.23 -0.94
N LEU A 82 11.64 -11.76 -0.08
CA LEU A 82 11.94 -12.07 1.31
C LEU A 82 12.94 -13.22 1.46
N LEU A 83 13.16 -14.05 0.43
CA LEU A 83 14.12 -15.15 0.46
C LEU A 83 15.49 -14.78 -0.15
N ALA A 84 15.56 -13.84 -1.08
CA ALA A 84 16.81 -13.40 -1.70
C ALA A 84 17.57 -12.37 -0.85
N ILE A 85 16.85 -11.51 -0.12
CA ILE A 85 17.44 -10.69 0.96
C ILE A 85 18.08 -11.60 2.04
N ARG A 86 17.63 -12.85 2.18
CA ARG A 86 18.19 -13.87 3.09
C ARG A 86 19.38 -14.65 2.52
N ARG A 87 19.79 -14.38 1.28
CA ARG A 87 20.93 -15.04 0.63
C ARG A 87 22.09 -14.10 0.30
N ALA A 88 21.86 -12.78 0.35
CA ALA A 88 22.86 -11.74 0.07
C ALA A 88 23.71 -11.41 1.31
#